data_AF-A0A0Q4B792-F1
#
_entry.id   AF-A0A0Q4B792-F1
#
_cell.length_a   1.000
_cell.length_b   1.000
_cell.length_c   1.000
_cell.angle_alpha   90.00
_cell.angle_beta   90.00
_cell.angle_gamma   90.00
#
_symmetry.space_group_name_H-M   'P 1'
#
loop_
_entity.id
_entity.type
_entity.pdbx_description
1 polymer ?
#
loop_
_entity_poly.entity_id
_entity_poly.type
_entity_poly.pdbx_seq_one_letter_code
_entity_poly.pdbx_strand_id
1 'polypeptide(L)'
;MIIIKDETDTKEAESYEGVRILLLTGSSIDRRAAGAAIKLKNITGGKLAVAVLGHSGESLKEADATYYLDDPDFADSDCRASGRICVALIKKVFPCDYVVCGTSSREGSSSSLAARIARGCDMEPSFSVSGIDRSDDGSLRTMRNGTAGSVSWKTAFSVSEGAWPKATPEMREGRRLNRIDVGLGVFSVGIKGSRVLIAKEVG
;
A
#
# COMPACT_ATOMS: atom_id res chain seq x y z
N MET A 1 24.37 -12.08 -22.25
CA MET A 1 23.49 -10.95 -21.89
C MET A 1 23.96 -10.41 -20.56
N ILE A 2 24.69 -9.30 -20.59
CA ILE A 2 25.19 -8.61 -19.40
C ILE A 2 24.09 -7.66 -18.98
N ILE A 3 23.41 -7.94 -17.87
CA ILE A 3 22.45 -7.02 -17.29
C ILE A 3 23.25 -6.01 -16.49
N ILE A 4 23.43 -4.81 -17.04
CA ILE A 4 23.92 -3.66 -16.30
C ILE A 4 22.77 -3.23 -15.39
N LYS A 5 22.88 -3.56 -14.10
CA LYS A 5 21.98 -3.10 -13.05
C LYS A 5 22.34 -1.65 -12.77
N ASP A 6 21.46 -0.73 -13.08
CA ASP A 6 21.65 0.69 -12.79
C ASP A 6 21.76 0.88 -11.27
N GLU A 7 22.94 1.30 -10.79
CA GLU A 7 23.27 1.47 -9.37
C GLU A 7 22.62 2.71 -8.73
N THR A 8 21.89 3.52 -9.52
CA THR A 8 21.15 4.67 -8.99
C THR A 8 19.85 4.26 -8.26
N ASP A 9 19.29 3.11 -8.60
CA ASP A 9 17.95 2.67 -8.16
C ASP A 9 17.82 2.27 -6.68
N THR A 10 18.96 2.01 -6.02
CA THR A 10 19.02 1.66 -4.59
C THR A 10 19.19 2.88 -3.69
N LYS A 11 19.68 4.00 -4.24
CA LYS A 11 20.01 5.18 -3.44
C LYS A 11 18.78 5.97 -2.95
N GLU A 12 17.69 6.03 -3.72
CA GLU A 12 16.49 6.75 -3.27
C GLU A 12 15.79 6.05 -2.10
N ALA A 13 15.65 4.73 -2.12
CA ALA A 13 15.06 3.95 -1.03
C ALA A 13 15.95 3.92 0.23
N GLU A 14 17.27 4.01 0.06
CA GLU A 14 18.25 4.10 1.15
C GLU A 14 18.37 5.52 1.74
N SER A 15 17.96 6.57 1.01
CA SER A 15 18.08 7.98 1.44
C SER A 15 16.99 8.50 2.39
N TYR A 16 15.98 7.70 2.71
CA TYR A 16 14.91 8.11 3.62
C TYR A 16 15.31 7.92 5.09
N GLU A 17 15.87 8.96 5.72
CA GLU A 17 15.92 9.05 7.18
C GLU A 17 14.51 9.36 7.72
N GLY A 18 14.01 8.56 8.68
CA GLY A 18 12.72 8.78 9.36
C GLY A 18 11.62 7.75 9.03
N VAL A 19 10.43 7.96 9.61
CA VAL A 19 9.27 7.06 9.47
C VAL A 19 8.77 7.04 8.03
N ARG A 20 8.58 5.84 7.48
CA ARG A 20 8.13 5.63 6.09
C ARG A 20 6.72 5.07 6.05
N ILE A 21 5.85 5.74 5.30
CA ILE A 21 4.43 5.40 5.18
C ILE A 21 4.14 5.08 3.71
N LEU A 22 3.49 3.95 3.46
CA LEU A 22 3.04 3.56 2.12
C LEU A 22 1.50 3.52 2.09
N LEU A 23 0.90 4.35 1.24
CA LEU A 23 -0.50 4.20 0.85
C LEU A 23 -0.59 3.24 -0.34
N LEU A 24 -1.35 2.16 -0.18
CA LEU A 24 -1.68 1.23 -1.26
C LEU A 24 -3.09 1.51 -1.78
N THR A 25 -3.21 1.65 -3.08
CA THR A 25 -4.49 1.97 -3.73
C THR A 25 -4.59 1.28 -5.08
N GLY A 26 -5.81 1.04 -5.56
CA GLY A 26 -6.05 0.52 -6.91
C GLY A 26 -6.05 1.64 -7.95
N SER A 27 -6.80 1.46 -9.03
CA SER A 27 -6.85 2.41 -10.15
C SER A 27 -7.45 3.79 -9.83
N SER A 28 -8.01 3.99 -8.63
CA SER A 28 -8.43 5.29 -8.11
C SER A 28 -8.01 5.41 -6.64
N ILE A 29 -7.79 6.64 -6.18
CA ILE A 29 -7.43 6.91 -4.78
C ILE A 29 -8.62 6.69 -3.84
N ASP A 30 -8.48 5.76 -2.89
CA ASP A 30 -9.39 5.68 -1.74
C ASP A 30 -9.14 6.87 -0.80
N ARG A 31 -10.10 7.81 -0.78
CA ARG A 31 -10.00 9.05 0.00
C ARG A 31 -9.87 8.83 1.51
N ARG A 32 -10.46 7.75 2.05
CA ARG A 32 -10.38 7.45 3.49
C ARG A 32 -8.99 6.95 3.85
N ALA A 33 -8.48 5.99 3.07
CA ALA A 33 -7.12 5.49 3.24
C ALA A 33 -6.08 6.59 3.00
N ALA A 34 -6.28 7.44 1.99
CA ALA A 34 -5.45 8.60 1.75
C ALA A 34 -5.44 9.58 2.93
N GLY A 35 -6.62 9.93 3.47
CA GLY A 35 -6.71 10.80 4.63
C GLY A 35 -6.04 10.19 5.87
N ALA A 36 -6.18 8.88 6.10
CA ALA A 36 -5.48 8.19 7.18
C ALA A 36 -3.95 8.21 6.99
N ALA A 37 -3.46 8.02 5.76
CA ALA A 37 -2.03 8.11 5.46
C ALA A 37 -1.47 9.53 5.67
N ILE A 38 -2.24 10.57 5.32
CA ILE A 38 -1.90 11.97 5.61
C ILE A 38 -1.89 12.23 7.12
N LYS A 39 -2.87 11.70 7.87
CA LYS A 39 -2.91 11.83 9.34
C LYS A 39 -1.67 11.17 9.97
N LEU A 40 -1.29 9.98 9.51
CA LEU A 40 -0.05 9.31 9.95
C LEU A 40 1.19 10.14 9.64
N LYS A 41 1.29 10.71 8.43
CA LYS A 41 2.37 11.61 8.04
C LYS A 41 2.48 12.78 9.01
N ASN A 42 1.35 13.42 9.33
CA ASN A 42 1.32 14.57 10.24
C ASN A 42 1.71 14.22 11.68
N ILE A 43 1.28 13.06 12.20
CA ILE A 43 1.61 12.63 13.57
C ILE A 43 3.08 12.26 13.72
N THR A 44 3.62 11.58 12.70
CA THR A 44 4.96 10.98 12.75
C THR A 44 6.05 11.91 12.22
N GLY A 45 5.68 12.94 11.44
CA GLY A 45 6.63 13.72 10.63
C GLY A 45 7.26 12.91 9.49
N GLY A 46 6.71 11.73 9.20
CA GLY A 46 7.27 10.78 8.24
C GLY A 46 7.12 11.18 6.79
N LYS A 47 7.59 10.29 5.91
CA LYS A 47 7.51 10.42 4.46
C LYS A 47 6.44 9.49 3.91
N LEU A 48 5.58 10.03 3.04
CA LEU A 48 4.46 9.32 2.44
C LEU A 48 4.76 8.97 0.99
N ALA A 49 4.83 7.69 0.69
CA ALA A 49 4.77 7.18 -0.66
C ALA A 49 3.37 6.67 -0.99
N VAL A 50 2.97 6.79 -2.25
CA VAL A 50 1.76 6.17 -2.80
C VAL A 50 2.18 5.09 -3.77
N ALA A 51 1.63 3.89 -3.64
CA ALA A 51 1.73 2.87 -4.68
C ALA A 51 0.35 2.51 -5.21
N VAL A 52 0.24 2.63 -6.53
CA VAL A 52 -0.99 2.40 -7.29
C VAL A 52 -0.87 1.07 -8.00
N LEU A 53 -1.79 0.14 -7.71
CA LEU A 53 -1.91 -1.09 -8.48
C LEU A 53 -2.73 -0.85 -9.75
N GLY A 54 -2.05 -0.95 -10.89
CA GLY A 54 -2.65 -0.76 -12.21
C GLY A 54 -2.29 0.57 -12.87
N HIS A 55 -2.99 0.84 -13.96
CA HIS A 55 -2.58 1.79 -14.99
C HIS A 55 -3.14 3.22 -14.80
N SER A 56 -3.27 3.69 -13.55
CA SER A 56 -3.68 5.08 -13.31
C SER A 56 -2.45 6.01 -13.33
N GLY A 57 -2.65 7.27 -13.70
CA GLY A 57 -1.67 8.35 -13.45
C GLY A 57 -2.01 9.17 -12.21
N GLU A 58 -2.96 8.69 -11.39
CA GLU A 58 -3.48 9.40 -10.22
C GLU A 58 -2.67 9.05 -8.98
N SER A 59 -2.22 10.08 -8.26
CA SER A 59 -1.54 9.97 -6.97
C SER A 59 -2.12 10.99 -5.99
N LEU A 60 -1.42 11.25 -4.88
CA LEU A 60 -1.74 12.28 -3.91
C LEU A 60 -0.78 13.45 -3.99
N LYS A 61 -1.32 14.66 -3.88
CA LYS A 61 -0.53 15.88 -3.76
C LYS A 61 0.42 15.85 -2.57
N GLU A 62 -0.02 15.26 -1.47
CA GLU A 62 0.72 15.15 -0.21
C GLU A 62 1.82 14.08 -0.24
N ALA A 63 1.91 13.28 -1.31
CA ALA A 63 2.91 12.24 -1.46
C ALA A 63 4.30 12.83 -1.75
N ASP A 64 5.30 12.28 -1.08
CA ASP A 64 6.72 12.53 -1.35
C ASP A 64 7.21 11.69 -2.54
N ALA A 65 6.64 10.51 -2.76
CA ALA A 65 6.96 9.61 -3.87
C ALA A 65 5.73 8.87 -4.40
N THR A 66 5.76 8.49 -5.68
CA THR A 66 4.70 7.72 -6.33
C THR A 66 5.29 6.54 -7.09
N TYR A 67 4.72 5.35 -6.87
CA TYR A 67 5.04 4.12 -7.58
C TYR A 67 3.80 3.61 -8.33
N TYR A 68 3.94 3.36 -9.62
CA TYR A 68 2.90 2.74 -10.44
C TYR A 68 3.28 1.29 -10.67
N LEU A 69 2.53 0.36 -10.07
CA LEU A 69 2.70 -1.07 -10.30
C LEU A 69 2.00 -1.42 -11.60
N ASP A 70 2.80 -1.41 -12.66
CA ASP A 70 2.35 -1.37 -14.03
C ASP A 70 2.98 -2.52 -14.83
N ASP A 71 2.23 -3.62 -14.92
CA ASP A 71 2.57 -4.79 -15.70
C ASP A 71 1.28 -5.43 -16.22
N PRO A 72 1.17 -5.77 -17.52
CA PRO A 72 0.02 -6.52 -18.04
C PRO A 72 -0.24 -7.83 -17.30
N ASP A 73 0.80 -8.51 -16.78
CA ASP A 73 0.67 -9.73 -16.00
C ASP A 73 0.06 -9.48 -14.58
N PHE A 74 -0.13 -8.24 -14.14
CA PHE A 74 -0.86 -7.93 -12.89
C PHE A 74 -2.38 -7.96 -13.07
N ALA A 75 -2.88 -8.02 -14.31
CA ALA A 75 -4.30 -8.00 -14.61
C ALA A 75 -5.07 -9.14 -13.93
N ASP A 76 -6.29 -8.83 -13.50
CA ASP A 76 -7.21 -9.77 -12.84
C ASP A 76 -6.61 -10.50 -11.63
N SER A 77 -5.70 -9.81 -10.93
CA SER A 77 -5.20 -10.25 -9.63
C SER A 77 -6.35 -10.34 -8.64
N ASP A 78 -6.51 -11.50 -8.00
CA ASP A 78 -7.25 -11.59 -6.76
C ASP A 78 -6.43 -10.95 -5.63
N CYS A 79 -7.02 -10.84 -4.44
CA CYS A 79 -6.29 -10.37 -3.27
C CYS A 79 -5.00 -11.19 -3.00
N ARG A 80 -4.95 -12.45 -3.45
CA ARG A 80 -3.81 -13.40 -3.51
C ARG A 80 -2.59 -12.74 -4.12
N ALA A 81 -2.74 -12.57 -5.42
CA ALA A 81 -1.76 -11.99 -6.29
C ALA A 81 -1.42 -10.55 -5.86
N SER A 82 -2.42 -9.70 -5.62
CA SER A 82 -2.20 -8.31 -5.20
C SER A 82 -1.38 -8.23 -3.92
N GLY A 83 -1.71 -9.04 -2.90
CA GLY A 83 -0.93 -9.10 -1.66
C GLY A 83 0.52 -9.51 -1.87
N ARG A 84 0.81 -10.45 -2.79
CA ARG A 84 2.20 -10.80 -3.12
C ARG A 84 2.94 -9.66 -3.81
N ILE A 85 2.27 -8.97 -4.74
CA ILE A 85 2.83 -7.80 -5.43
C ILE A 85 3.20 -6.72 -4.42
N CYS A 86 2.28 -6.36 -3.51
CA CYS A 86 2.51 -5.35 -2.48
C CYS A 86 3.64 -5.75 -1.51
N VAL A 87 3.68 -7.01 -1.07
CA VAL A 87 4.78 -7.51 -0.21
C VAL A 87 6.13 -7.42 -0.92
N ALA A 88 6.18 -7.75 -2.22
CA ALA A 88 7.39 -7.67 -3.01
C ALA A 88 7.86 -6.21 -3.20
N LEU A 89 6.93 -5.30 -3.47
CA LEU A 89 7.19 -3.85 -3.51
C LEU A 89 7.80 -3.38 -2.18
N ILE A 90 7.15 -3.69 -1.04
CA ILE A 90 7.61 -3.24 0.28
C ILE A 90 8.99 -3.81 0.59
N LYS A 91 9.24 -5.09 0.32
CA LYS A 91 10.53 -5.71 0.66
C LYS A 91 11.68 -5.25 -0.23
N LYS A 92 11.42 -4.97 -1.50
CA LYS A 92 12.48 -4.78 -2.50
C LYS A 92 12.69 -3.33 -2.89
N VAL A 93 11.62 -2.53 -2.91
CA VAL A 93 11.64 -1.17 -3.47
C VAL A 93 11.42 -0.13 -2.39
N PHE A 94 10.41 -0.31 -1.54
CA PHE A 94 10.07 0.68 -0.51
C PHE A 94 9.81 0.03 0.86
N PRO A 95 10.87 -0.37 1.60
CA PRO A 95 10.74 -0.79 2.99
C PRO A 95 10.13 0.33 3.81
N CYS A 96 9.03 0.02 4.51
CA CYS A 96 8.25 1.02 5.25
C CYS A 96 7.82 0.53 6.64
N ASP A 97 7.49 1.50 7.50
CA ASP A 97 7.05 1.26 8.88
C ASP A 97 5.53 1.20 8.98
N TYR A 98 4.81 1.88 8.10
CA TYR A 98 3.35 1.87 8.11
C TYR A 98 2.81 1.67 6.71
N VAL A 99 1.82 0.80 6.57
CA VAL A 99 1.10 0.60 5.31
C VAL A 99 -0.36 0.90 5.53
N VAL A 100 -0.96 1.74 4.68
CA VAL A 100 -2.40 2.00 4.70
C VAL A 100 -3.02 1.41 3.45
N CYS A 101 -3.92 0.45 3.62
CA CYS A 101 -4.57 -0.22 2.50
C CYS A 101 -5.91 0.46 2.19
N GLY A 102 -6.02 1.05 1.01
CA GLY A 102 -7.27 1.49 0.41
C GLY A 102 -8.12 0.33 -0.09
N THR A 103 -9.42 0.59 -0.24
CA THR A 103 -10.35 -0.32 -0.92
C THR A 103 -10.34 -0.06 -2.42
N SER A 104 -10.11 -1.11 -3.22
CA SER A 104 -10.51 -1.13 -4.63
C SER A 104 -11.46 -2.32 -4.83
N SER A 105 -12.57 -2.10 -5.54
CA SER A 105 -13.66 -3.08 -5.68
C SER A 105 -13.25 -4.38 -6.37
N ARG A 106 -12.14 -4.38 -7.12
CA ARG A 106 -11.62 -5.56 -7.84
C ARG A 106 -10.59 -6.37 -7.05
N GLU A 107 -9.87 -5.76 -6.11
CA GLU A 107 -8.78 -6.42 -5.36
C GLU A 107 -9.23 -7.09 -4.07
N GLY A 108 -10.51 -7.01 -3.73
CA GLY A 108 -11.10 -7.57 -2.51
C GLY A 108 -11.10 -6.59 -1.33
N SER A 109 -11.33 -7.11 -0.12
CA SER A 109 -11.38 -6.28 1.09
C SER A 109 -10.00 -5.72 1.47
N SER A 110 -9.92 -4.42 1.77
CA SER A 110 -8.70 -3.77 2.29
C SER A 110 -8.13 -4.47 3.52
N SER A 111 -8.98 -5.05 4.39
CA SER A 111 -8.55 -5.86 5.53
C SER A 111 -7.85 -7.16 5.11
N SER A 112 -8.30 -7.79 4.03
CA SER A 112 -7.63 -9.00 3.50
C SER A 112 -6.26 -8.68 2.92
N LEU A 113 -6.13 -7.52 2.27
CA LEU A 113 -4.85 -7.03 1.76
C LEU A 113 -3.90 -6.69 2.92
N ALA A 114 -4.37 -5.91 3.90
CA ALA A 114 -3.61 -5.56 5.10
C ALA A 114 -3.13 -6.80 5.87
N ALA A 115 -3.98 -7.81 6.06
CA ALA A 115 -3.61 -9.06 6.75
C ALA A 115 -2.48 -9.82 6.04
N ARG A 116 -2.46 -9.78 4.70
CA ARG A 116 -1.43 -10.44 3.90
C ARG A 116 -0.12 -9.68 3.90
N ILE A 117 -0.18 -8.36 3.85
CA ILE A 117 1.00 -7.51 3.98
C ILE A 117 1.60 -7.65 5.36
N ALA A 118 0.77 -7.59 6.41
CA ALA A 118 1.17 -7.82 7.80
C ALA A 118 1.97 -9.11 7.94
N ARG A 119 1.40 -10.24 7.49
CA ARG A 119 2.10 -11.53 7.50
C ARG A 119 3.35 -11.54 6.62
N GLY A 120 3.27 -10.96 5.43
CA GLY A 120 4.35 -11.01 4.44
C GLY A 120 5.56 -10.19 4.87
N CYS A 121 5.35 -9.08 5.58
CA CYS A 121 6.38 -8.10 5.94
C CYS A 121 6.71 -8.08 7.45
N ASP A 122 6.20 -9.02 8.24
CA ASP A 122 6.37 -9.06 9.70
C ASP A 122 5.90 -7.74 10.37
N MET A 123 4.69 -7.31 10.01
CA MET A 123 4.02 -6.13 10.56
C MET A 123 2.79 -6.55 11.37
N GLU A 124 2.43 -5.76 12.37
CA GLU A 124 1.18 -5.90 13.12
C GLU A 124 -0.02 -5.52 12.22
N PRO A 125 -1.10 -6.31 12.18
CA PRO A 125 -2.31 -5.92 11.45
C PRO A 125 -3.25 -5.08 12.33
N SER A 126 -3.81 -4.00 11.77
CA SER A 126 -4.87 -3.22 12.42
C SER A 126 -6.03 -2.97 11.45
N PHE A 127 -7.20 -3.51 11.78
CA PHE A 127 -8.31 -3.59 10.83
C PHE A 127 -9.46 -2.63 11.13
N SER A 128 -10.05 -2.08 10.08
CA SER A 128 -11.24 -1.21 10.16
C SER A 128 -11.01 -0.03 11.11
N VAL A 129 -9.85 0.60 10.99
CA VAL A 129 -9.48 1.74 11.81
C VAL A 129 -10.30 2.94 11.37
N SER A 130 -10.91 3.63 12.34
CA SER A 130 -11.74 4.83 12.19
C SER A 130 -11.05 6.10 12.74
N GLY A 131 -9.89 5.96 13.38
CA GLY A 131 -9.09 7.08 13.88
C GLY A 131 -7.69 6.64 14.30
N ILE A 132 -6.71 7.53 14.17
CA ILE A 132 -5.31 7.31 14.57
C ILE A 132 -4.81 8.57 15.26
N ASP A 133 -4.26 8.44 16.45
CA ASP A 133 -3.61 9.52 17.21
C ASP A 133 -2.33 9.02 17.87
N ARG A 134 -1.48 9.96 18.31
CA ARG A 134 -0.25 9.64 19.04
C ARG A 134 -0.58 9.33 20.50
N SER A 135 0.02 8.28 21.03
CA SER A 135 0.03 8.00 22.47
C SER A 135 1.21 8.69 23.15
N ASP A 136 1.10 8.93 24.46
CA ASP A 136 2.17 9.55 25.27
C ASP A 136 3.46 8.71 25.33
N ASP A 137 3.33 7.39 25.18
CA ASP A 137 4.44 6.43 25.15
C ASP A 137 5.12 6.30 23.79
N GLY A 138 4.67 7.09 22.79
CA GLY A 138 5.19 7.05 21.42
C GLY A 138 4.59 5.95 20.53
N SER A 139 3.62 5.17 21.02
CA SER A 139 2.82 4.27 20.19
C SER A 139 1.76 5.03 19.39
N LEU A 140 1.05 4.32 18.51
CA LEU A 140 -0.15 4.84 17.86
C LEU A 140 -1.40 4.30 18.55
N ARG A 141 -2.25 5.21 19.03
CA ARG A 141 -3.60 4.89 19.47
C ARG A 141 -4.50 4.79 18.24
N THR A 142 -5.15 3.66 18.06
CA THR A 142 -6.14 3.44 16.99
C THR A 142 -7.54 3.37 17.55
N MET A 143 -8.52 3.87 16.81
CA MET A 143 -9.93 3.71 17.13
C MET A 143 -10.58 2.75 16.13
N ARG A 144 -11.45 1.86 16.62
CA ARG A 144 -12.27 0.97 15.81
C ARG A 144 -13.65 0.87 16.44
N ASN A 145 -14.69 1.37 15.75
CA ASN A 145 -16.08 1.36 16.23
C ASN A 145 -16.22 1.83 17.69
N GLY A 146 -15.59 2.95 18.04
CA GLY A 146 -15.62 3.50 19.40
C GLY A 146 -14.72 2.80 20.43
N THR A 147 -14.07 1.69 20.05
CA THR A 147 -13.11 0.99 20.91
C THR A 147 -11.69 1.48 20.61
N ALA A 148 -10.96 1.88 21.66
CA ALA A 148 -9.56 2.24 21.54
C ALA A 148 -8.67 0.98 21.58
N GLY A 149 -7.66 0.94 20.71
CA GLY A 149 -6.55 0.01 20.74
C GLY A 149 -5.22 0.76 20.64
N SER A 150 -4.13 0.06 20.85
CA SER A 150 -2.77 0.57 20.67
C SER A 150 -2.06 -0.37 19.71
N VAL A 151 -1.30 0.19 18.77
CA VAL A 151 -0.45 -0.58 17.86
C VAL A 151 0.97 -0.08 17.96
N SER A 152 1.90 -1.01 17.74
CA SER A 152 3.32 -0.74 17.75
C SER A 152 3.83 -0.21 16.40
N TRP A 153 5.15 0.00 16.31
CA TRP A 153 5.83 0.30 15.06
C TRP A 153 5.70 -0.90 14.11
N LYS A 154 5.73 -0.67 12.79
CA LYS A 154 5.49 -1.72 11.77
C LYS A 154 4.07 -2.22 11.79
N THR A 155 3.12 -1.39 11.31
CA THR A 155 1.69 -1.75 11.26
C THR A 155 1.10 -1.62 9.85
N ALA A 156 0.30 -2.61 9.45
CA ALA A 156 -0.52 -2.57 8.23
C ALA A 156 -1.99 -2.31 8.59
N PHE A 157 -2.52 -1.19 8.12
CA PHE A 157 -3.85 -0.69 8.42
C PHE A 157 -4.84 -1.00 7.29
N SER A 158 -6.06 -1.39 7.66
CA SER A 158 -7.24 -1.14 6.84
C SER A 158 -8.13 -0.10 7.49
N VAL A 159 -8.74 0.76 6.68
CA VAL A 159 -9.44 1.96 7.14
C VAL A 159 -10.94 1.82 6.91
N SER A 160 -11.73 2.34 7.84
CA SER A 160 -13.20 2.44 7.76
C SER A 160 -13.65 3.91 7.79
N GLU A 161 -14.96 4.13 7.89
CA GLU A 161 -15.54 5.45 8.11
C GLU A 161 -14.92 6.09 9.37
N GLY A 162 -14.55 7.36 9.26
CA GLY A 162 -13.85 8.11 10.30
C GLY A 162 -13.64 9.57 9.90
N ALA A 163 -13.18 10.39 10.84
CA ALA A 163 -12.88 11.80 10.60
C ALA A 163 -11.45 11.94 10.04
N TRP A 164 -11.31 11.69 8.73
CA TRP A 164 -10.02 11.75 8.04
C TRP A 164 -9.74 13.13 7.43
N PRO A 165 -8.48 13.60 7.43
CA PRO A 165 -8.06 14.76 6.65
C PRO A 165 -8.48 14.63 5.18
N LYS A 166 -8.81 15.76 4.55
CA LYS A 166 -9.13 15.79 3.12
C LYS A 166 -7.87 15.46 2.31
N ALA A 167 -7.94 14.39 1.52
CA ALA A 167 -6.92 14.05 0.54
C ALA A 167 -7.22 14.71 -0.82
N THR A 168 -6.18 15.15 -1.52
CA THR A 168 -6.30 15.77 -2.84
C THR A 168 -5.62 14.90 -3.89
N PRO A 169 -6.39 14.06 -4.63
CA PRO A 169 -5.84 13.33 -5.76
C PRO A 169 -5.41 14.27 -6.89
N GLU A 170 -4.31 13.94 -7.55
CA GLU A 170 -3.80 14.68 -8.71
C GLU A 170 -3.13 13.73 -9.72
N MET A 171 -3.10 14.15 -10.99
CA MET A 171 -2.26 13.47 -11.98
C MET A 171 -0.80 13.80 -11.69
N ARG A 172 0.03 12.77 -11.55
CA ARG A 172 1.44 12.96 -11.15
C ARG A 172 2.34 11.96 -11.83
N GLU A 173 3.54 12.39 -12.22
CA GLU A 173 4.59 11.46 -12.61
C GLU A 173 5.07 10.63 -11.41
N GLY A 174 5.55 9.43 -11.71
CA GLY A 174 5.98 8.48 -10.70
C GLY A 174 6.75 7.33 -11.34
N ARG A 175 7.45 6.57 -10.52
CA ARG A 175 8.25 5.43 -10.98
C ARG A 175 7.33 4.28 -11.35
N ARG A 176 7.41 3.84 -12.61
CA ARG A 176 6.68 2.65 -13.08
C ARG A 176 7.49 1.41 -12.78
N LEU A 177 6.84 0.41 -12.19
CA LEU A 177 7.44 -0.83 -11.73
C LEU A 177 6.65 -2.00 -12.31
N ASN A 178 7.33 -2.86 -13.07
CA ASN A 178 6.77 -4.11 -13.57
C ASN A 178 7.09 -5.27 -12.60
N ARG A 179 6.65 -6.49 -12.94
CA ARG A 179 6.86 -7.69 -12.10
C ARG A 179 8.34 -8.01 -11.87
N ILE A 180 9.21 -7.76 -12.85
CA ILE A 180 10.65 -8.03 -12.77
C ILE A 180 11.30 -7.05 -11.79
N ASP A 181 10.89 -5.78 -11.84
CA ASP A 181 11.38 -4.73 -10.94
C ASP A 181 11.11 -5.10 -9.47
N VAL A 182 9.92 -5.61 -9.17
CA VAL A 182 9.56 -6.11 -7.81
C VAL A 182 10.04 -7.55 -7.55
N GLY A 183 10.63 -8.24 -8.53
CA GLY A 183 11.23 -9.57 -8.36
C GLY A 183 10.24 -10.74 -8.35
N LEU A 184 9.14 -10.62 -9.09
CA LEU A 184 8.09 -11.63 -9.20
C LEU A 184 8.07 -12.28 -10.58
N GLY A 185 7.82 -13.58 -10.60
CA GLY A 185 7.56 -14.34 -11.83
C GLY A 185 6.09 -14.31 -12.25
N VAL A 186 5.82 -14.63 -13.52
CA VAL A 186 4.48 -14.59 -14.14
C VAL A 186 3.41 -15.43 -13.43
N PHE A 187 3.79 -16.49 -12.71
CA PHE A 187 2.86 -17.35 -11.95
C PHE A 187 2.61 -16.87 -10.51
N SER A 188 3.21 -15.74 -10.11
CA SER A 188 3.03 -15.16 -8.77
C SER A 188 2.01 -14.02 -8.74
N VAL A 189 1.63 -13.51 -9.91
CA VAL A 189 0.88 -12.27 -10.11
C VAL A 189 -0.30 -12.47 -11.07
N GLY A 190 -1.25 -11.53 -11.08
CA GLY A 190 -2.42 -11.57 -11.95
C GLY A 190 -3.26 -12.82 -11.78
N ILE A 191 -4.10 -13.08 -12.78
CA ILE A 191 -4.94 -14.28 -12.85
C ILE A 191 -4.16 -15.59 -12.68
N LYS A 192 -2.91 -15.66 -13.17
CA LYS A 192 -2.05 -16.85 -13.07
C LYS A 192 -1.60 -17.12 -11.64
N GLY A 193 -1.42 -16.07 -10.83
CA GLY A 193 -1.06 -16.14 -9.42
C GLY A 193 -2.26 -16.22 -8.47
N SER A 194 -3.46 -15.97 -8.98
CA SER A 194 -4.73 -16.00 -8.25
C SER A 194 -5.14 -17.42 -7.87
N ARG A 195 -5.83 -17.57 -6.73
CA ARG A 195 -6.47 -18.83 -6.31
C ARG A 195 -7.98 -18.77 -6.37
N VAL A 196 -8.56 -17.57 -6.42
CA VAL A 196 -9.99 -17.37 -6.58
C VAL A 196 -10.22 -16.84 -7.99
N LEU A 197 -11.12 -17.49 -8.72
CA LEU A 197 -11.61 -17.04 -10.02
C LEU A 197 -13.08 -16.66 -9.85
N ILE A 198 -13.43 -15.44 -10.24
CA ILE A 198 -14.84 -15.04 -10.32
C ILE A 198 -15.38 -15.60 -11.63
N ALA A 199 -16.13 -16.70 -11.56
CA ALA A 199 -16.88 -17.19 -12.70
C ALA A 199 -17.95 -16.15 -13.06
N LYS A 200 -17.89 -15.58 -14.26
CA LYS A 200 -19.06 -14.90 -14.83
C LYS A 200 -20.04 -15.99 -15.24
N GLU A 201 -21.28 -15.92 -14.74
CA GLU A 201 -22.38 -16.65 -15.37
C GLU A 201 -22.45 -16.19 -16.82
N VAL A 202 -22.30 -17.16 -17.72
CA VAL A 202 -22.60 -16.96 -19.14
C VAL A 202 -24.11 -17.09 -19.22
N GLY A 203 -24.78 -15.99 -19.55
CA GLY A 203 -26.24 -15.96 -19.75
C GLY A 203 -26.69 -16.83 -20.91
#